data_AF-A0A8J5J0Y4-F1
#
_entry.id   AF-A0A8J5J0Y4-F1
#
_cell.length_a   1.000
_cell.length_b   1.000
_cell.length_c   1.000
_cell.angle_alpha   90.00
_cell.angle_beta   90.00
_cell.angle_gamma   90.00
#
_symmetry.space_group_name_H-M   'P 1'
#
loop_
_entity.id
_entity.type
_entity.pdbx_description
1 polymer ?
#
loop_
_entity_poly.entity_id
_entity_poly.type
_entity_poly.pdbx_seq_one_letter_code
_entity_poly.pdbx_strand_id
1 'polypeptide(L)' 'FSSFGFVSETTQHRYEWLHWIVERNLPISEVDNPLTRSMSRLKPVSSKTLKADMQKV' A
#
# COMPACT_ATOMS: atom_id res chain seq x y z
N PHE A 1 25.28 2.03 12.44
CA PHE A 1 24.22 1.04 12.68
C PHE A 1 23.42 0.88 11.41
N SER A 2 23.73 -0.16 10.64
CA SER A 2 23.01 -0.48 9.40
C SER A 2 21.66 -1.09 9.80
N SER A 3 20.57 -0.42 9.46
CA SER A 3 19.18 -0.85 9.74
C SER A 3 18.78 -2.05 8.87
N PHE A 4 19.51 -3.15 8.97
CA PHE A 4 19.15 -4.42 8.36
C PHE A 4 18.12 -5.10 9.27
N GLY A 5 16.84 -4.83 9.01
CA GLY A 5 15.73 -5.48 9.73
C GLY A 5 14.55 -4.56 10.04
N PHE A 6 14.71 -3.23 9.96
CA PHE A 6 13.59 -2.31 10.15
C PHE A 6 12.99 -1.93 8.79
N VAL A 7 11.75 -2.34 8.57
CA VAL A 7 10.97 -1.93 7.40
C VAL A 7 10.60 -0.47 7.58
N SER A 8 10.79 0.36 6.54
CA SER A 8 10.36 1.75 6.61
C SER A 8 8.85 1.81 6.80
N GLU A 9 8.36 2.78 7.57
CA GLU A 9 6.91 3.01 7.76
C GLU A 9 6.17 3.11 6.41
N THR A 10 6.81 3.72 5.41
CA THR A 10 6.27 3.80 4.04
C THR A 10 6.13 2.42 3.39
N THR A 11 7.12 1.54 3.56
CA THR A 11 7.07 0.17 3.03
C THR A 11 6.00 -0.65 3.77
N GLN A 12 5.88 -0.48 5.09
CA GLN A 12 4.84 -1.13 5.89
C GLN A 12 3.44 -0.73 5.42
N HIS A 13 3.16 0.58 5.29
CA HIS A 13 1.84 1.05 4.84
C HIS A 13 1.49 0.58 3.42
N ARG A 14 2.48 0.46 2.52
CA ARG A 14 2.25 -0.12 1.18
C ARG A 14 1.87 -1.60 1.25
N TYR A 15 2.52 -2.36 2.12
CA TYR A 15 2.16 -3.75 2.36
C TYR A 15 0.75 -3.87 2.93
N GLU A 16 0.38 -3.03 3.91
CA GLU A 16 -0.97 -3.03 4.50
C GLU A 16 -2.06 -2.71 3.46
N TRP A 17 -1.79 -1.77 2.55
CA TRP A 17 -2.68 -1.51 1.42
C TRP A 17 -2.84 -2.73 0.50
N LEU A 18 -1.74 -3.38 0.13
CA LEU A 18 -1.76 -4.58 -0.71
C LEU A 18 -2.49 -5.74 -0.03
N HIS A 19 -2.19 -5.98 1.24
CA HIS A 19 -2.83 -7.00 2.05
C HIS A 19 -4.35 -6.78 2.11
N TRP A 20 -4.79 -5.56 2.39
CA TRP A 20 -6.21 -5.22 2.38
C TRP A 20 -6.88 -5.46 1.02
N ILE A 21 -6.24 -5.06 -0.08
CA ILE A 21 -6.74 -5.28 -1.45
C ILE A 21 -6.91 -6.79 -1.72
N VAL A 22 -5.90 -7.60 -1.41
CA VAL A 22 -5.86 -9.03 -1.72
C VAL A 22 -6.86 -9.80 -0.85
N GLU A 23 -6.83 -9.61 0.46
CA GLU A 23 -7.71 -10.32 1.41
C GLU A 23 -9.19 -10.03 1.17
N ARG A 24 -9.51 -8.83 0.70
CA ARG A 24 -10.90 -8.41 0.43
C ARG A 24 -11.30 -8.56 -1.03
N ASN A 25 -10.39 -9.03 -1.89
CA ASN A 25 -10.56 -9.13 -3.33
C ASN A 25 -11.08 -7.83 -3.97
N LEU A 26 -10.48 -6.70 -3.59
CA LEU A 26 -10.86 -5.37 -4.07
C LEU A 26 -10.03 -4.98 -5.30
N PRO A 27 -10.53 -4.05 -6.13
CA PRO A 27 -9.71 -3.50 -7.21
C PRO A 27 -8.63 -2.58 -6.65
N ILE A 28 -7.42 -2.61 -7.21
CA ILE A 28 -6.30 -1.74 -6.80
C ILE A 28 -6.67 -0.24 -6.90
N SER A 29 -7.63 0.14 -7.74
CA SER A 29 -8.13 1.52 -7.84
C SER A 29 -8.74 2.06 -6.54
N GLU A 30 -9.11 1.20 -5.59
CA GLU A 30 -9.65 1.64 -4.31
C GLU A 30 -8.67 2.50 -3.49
N VAL A 31 -7.35 2.33 -3.68
CA VAL A 31 -6.38 3.19 -3.00
C VAL A 31 -6.37 4.63 -3.52
N ASP A 32 -6.96 4.86 -4.69
CA ASP A 32 -7.17 6.19 -5.27
C ASP A 32 -8.54 6.78 -4.95
N ASN A 33 -9.46 5.97 -4.39
CA ASN A 33 -10.81 6.42 -4.04
C ASN A 33 -10.73 7.47 -2.92
N PRO A 34 -11.31 8.69 -3.12
CA PRO A 34 -11.25 9.76 -2.13
C PRO A 34 -11.85 9.38 -0.77
N LEU A 35 -12.95 8.61 -0.76
CA LEU A 35 -13.59 8.16 0.48
C LEU A 35 -12.68 7.17 1.22
N THR A 36 -12.17 6.16 0.52
CA THR A 36 -11.25 5.17 1.08
C THR A 36 -9.99 5.85 1.65
N ARG A 37 -9.42 6.83 0.93
CA ARG A 37 -8.31 7.65 1.42
C ARG A 37 -8.66 8.43 2.68
N SER A 38 -9.82 9.08 2.72
CA SER A 38 -10.24 9.88 3.88
C SER A 38 -10.48 9.06 5.15
N MET A 39 -10.87 7.79 5.01
CA MET A 39 -11.10 6.88 6.14
C MET A 39 -9.85 6.11 6.56
N SER A 40 -8.88 5.95 5.65
CA SER A 40 -7.64 5.24 5.95
C SER A 40 -6.70 6.06 6.83
N ARG A 41 -6.01 5.40 7.76
CA ARG A 41 -4.88 6.00 8.52
C ARG A 41 -3.53 5.79 7.82
N LEU A 42 -3.52 5.07 6.70
CA LEU A 42 -2.33 4.71 5.96
C LEU A 42 -1.80 5.91 5.18
N LYS A 43 -0.49 5.95 4.96
CA LYS A 43 0.09 6.97 4.08
C LYS A 43 -0.54 6.86 2.68
N PRO A 44 -0.88 8.00 2.03
CA PRO A 44 -1.42 7.98 0.69
C PRO A 44 -0.50 7.24 -0.28
N VAL A 45 -1.08 6.33 -1.06
CA VAL A 45 -0.41 5.61 -2.15
C VAL A 45 -1.27 5.67 -3.40
N SER A 46 -0.65 5.61 -4.57
CA SER A 46 -1.35 5.53 -5.85
C SER A 46 -1.45 4.09 -6.33
N SER A 47 -2.51 3.76 -7.06
CA SER A 47 -2.62 2.44 -7.71
C SER A 47 -1.45 2.17 -8.65
N LYS A 48 -0.92 3.22 -9.31
CA LYS A 48 0.26 3.13 -10.18
C LYS A 48 1.50 2.67 -9.40
N THR A 49 1.73 3.24 -8.21
CA THR A 49 2.85 2.85 -7.34
C THR A 49 2.71 1.42 -6.87
N LEU A 50 1.52 1.01 -6.40
CA LEU A 50 1.29 -0.36 -5.95
C LEU A 50 1.47 -1.38 -7.07
N LYS A 51 0.96 -1.10 -8.28
CA LYS A 51 1.19 -1.95 -9.46
C LYS A 51 2.68 -2.08 -9.79
N ALA A 52 3.43 -0.98 -9.75
CA ALA A 52 4.86 -1.03 -10.02
C ALA A 52 5.61 -1.83 -8.96
N ASP A 53 5.21 -1.75 -7.68
CA ASP A 53 5.83 -2.54 -6.60
C ASP A 53 5.48 -4.04 -6.74
N MET A 54 4.26 -4.39 -7.19
CA MET A 54 3.86 -5.78 -7.47
C MET A 54 4.52 -6.38 -8.71
N GLN A 55 4.91 -5.57 -9.69
CA GLN A 55 5.54 -6.06 -10.93
C GLN A 55 7.06 -6.27 -10.79
N LYS A 56 7.68 -5.74 -9.73
CA LYS A 56 9.12 -5.84 -9.47
C LYS A 56 9.54 -7.15 -8.80
N VAL A 57 8.82 -8.24 -9.05
CA VAL A 57 9.18 -9.57 -8.55
C VAL A 57 10.40 -10.09 -9.29
#